data_AF-A0A0W1DV64-F1
#
_entry.id   AF-A0A0W1DV64-F1
#
_cell.length_a   1.000
_cell.length_b   1.000
_cell.length_c   1.000
_cell.angle_alpha   90.00
_cell.angle_beta   90.00
_cell.angle_gamma   90.00
#
_symmetry.space_group_name_H-M   'P 1'
#
loop_
_entity.id
_entity.type
_entity.pdbx_description
1 polymer ?
#
loop_
_entity_poly.entity_id
_entity_poly.type
_entity_poly.pdbx_seq_one_letter_code
_entity_poly.pdbx_strand_id
1 'polypeptide(L)'
;MPAPDSNMPPEGDAHAYDRVSHGYAPDGRPITPPPMPLEKIVGDVVHDLSATAKAELALLEARGELALHGVSWTAGWGAVAASTAGIAMLALAFGAILVLIPHLGPLLATLIVVGVLLAIAAFAGWRARVAYGDIRTALRRDLINEEADD
;
A
#
# COMPACT_ATOMS: atom_id res chain seq x y z
N MET A 1 50.42 57.57 4.89
CA MET A 1 51.00 56.97 3.67
C MET A 1 51.94 55.86 4.12
N PRO A 2 51.86 54.61 3.60
CA PRO A 2 50.97 54.13 2.52
C PRO A 2 49.95 53.05 2.95
N ALA A 3 48.98 52.83 2.06
CA ALA A 3 48.39 51.53 1.66
C ALA A 3 48.57 51.48 0.11
N PRO A 4 48.41 50.36 -0.64
CA PRO A 4 47.66 49.11 -0.39
C PRO A 4 48.63 47.92 -0.19
N ASP A 5 48.32 46.61 -0.22
CA ASP A 5 47.45 45.73 -1.03
C ASP A 5 47.20 44.39 -0.27
N SER A 6 46.33 43.43 -0.64
CA SER A 6 45.34 43.28 -1.74
C SER A 6 44.27 42.23 -1.36
N ASN A 7 43.15 42.13 -2.09
CA ASN A 7 42.16 41.04 -1.98
C ASN A 7 42.67 39.72 -2.58
N MET A 8 42.48 38.58 -1.89
CA MET A 8 41.95 37.34 -2.50
C MET A 8 41.47 36.37 -1.41
N PRO A 9 40.18 35.99 -1.31
CA PRO A 9 39.79 34.76 -0.63
C PRO A 9 40.29 33.55 -1.46
N PRO A 10 40.65 32.41 -0.84
CA PRO A 10 41.11 31.24 -1.61
C PRO A 10 40.05 30.83 -2.63
N GLU A 11 40.49 30.60 -3.87
CA GLU A 11 39.63 30.15 -4.96
C GLU A 11 38.87 28.88 -4.55
N GLY A 12 37.55 28.88 -4.76
CA GLY A 12 36.74 27.71 -4.49
C GLY A 12 37.12 26.57 -5.43
N ASP A 13 37.21 25.34 -4.90
CA ASP A 13 37.49 24.14 -5.66
C ASP A 13 36.53 23.98 -6.85
N ALA A 14 36.97 24.39 -8.04
CA ALA A 14 36.24 24.23 -9.31
C ALA A 14 36.04 22.75 -9.70
N HIS A 15 36.58 21.81 -8.91
CA HIS A 15 36.50 20.37 -9.09
C HIS A 15 35.62 19.66 -8.04
N ALA A 16 35.05 20.37 -7.06
CA ALA A 16 34.22 19.76 -6.01
C ALA A 16 32.90 19.15 -6.53
N TYR A 17 32.44 19.57 -7.72
CA TYR A 17 31.20 19.11 -8.34
C TYR A 17 31.40 18.03 -9.42
N ASP A 18 32.65 17.73 -9.81
CA ASP A 18 33.00 16.73 -10.83
C ASP A 18 32.99 15.29 -10.27
N ARG A 19 32.05 15.03 -9.35
CA ARG A 19 31.83 13.74 -8.69
C ARG A 19 30.40 13.23 -8.87
N VAL A 20 29.72 13.74 -9.90
CA VAL A 20 28.52 13.12 -10.45
C VAL A 20 28.94 11.77 -11.04
N SER A 21 28.53 10.69 -10.39
CA SER A 21 28.72 9.34 -10.93
C SER A 21 27.94 9.25 -12.24
N HIS A 22 28.63 9.37 -13.38
CA HIS A 22 28.02 9.10 -14.68
C HIS A 22 27.47 7.68 -14.66
N GLY A 23 26.13 7.57 -14.71
CA GLY A 23 25.45 6.30 -14.79
C GLY A 23 26.00 5.51 -15.99
N TYR A 24 26.16 4.21 -15.80
CA TYR A 24 26.76 3.26 -16.74
C TYR A 24 26.49 3.62 -18.21
N ALA A 25 27.47 4.26 -18.85
CA ALA A 25 27.48 4.58 -20.26
C ALA A 25 28.54 3.66 -20.92
N PRO A 26 28.14 2.52 -21.49
CA PRO A 26 29.09 1.63 -22.13
C PRO A 26 29.54 2.25 -23.46
N ASP A 27 30.79 2.71 -23.54
CA ASP A 27 31.44 3.26 -24.75
C ASP A 27 31.68 2.22 -25.87
N GLY A 28 30.84 1.19 -25.95
CA GLY A 28 30.86 0.17 -26.98
C GLY A 28 29.87 0.48 -28.09
N ARG A 29 30.32 0.39 -29.35
CA ARG A 29 29.41 0.23 -30.50
C ARG A 29 28.42 -0.91 -30.19
N PRO A 30 27.12 -0.79 -30.54
CA PRO A 30 26.15 -1.86 -30.30
C PRO A 30 26.64 -3.19 -30.88
N ILE A 31 27.13 -4.07 -30.01
CA ILE A 31 27.38 -5.46 -30.34
C ILE A 31 26.00 -6.10 -30.44
N THR A 32 25.49 -6.21 -31.68
CA THR A 32 24.29 -6.98 -31.95
C THR A 32 24.48 -8.35 -31.30
N PRO A 33 23.64 -8.75 -30.33
CA PRO A 33 23.83 -10.01 -29.64
C PRO A 33 23.85 -11.14 -30.67
N PRO A 34 24.77 -12.12 -30.56
CA PRO A 34 24.71 -13.30 -31.41
C PRO A 34 23.29 -13.90 -31.27
N PRO A 35 22.66 -14.38 -32.36
CA PRO A 35 21.25 -14.77 -32.34
C PRO A 35 21.02 -15.86 -31.30
N MET A 36 20.50 -15.45 -30.13
CA MET A 36 20.27 -16.36 -29.02
C MET A 36 18.96 -17.12 -29.26
N PRO A 37 18.92 -18.43 -28.94
CA PRO A 37 17.69 -19.21 -29.02
C PRO A 37 16.59 -18.57 -28.16
N LEU A 38 15.35 -18.52 -28.67
CA LEU A 38 14.22 -17.88 -27.99
C LEU A 38 13.98 -18.49 -26.60
N GLU A 39 14.23 -19.78 -26.43
CA GLU A 39 14.12 -20.49 -25.17
C GLU A 39 15.01 -19.87 -24.08
N LYS A 40 16.20 -19.37 -24.46
CA LYS A 40 17.12 -18.70 -23.54
C LYS A 40 16.64 -17.28 -23.21
N ILE A 41 16.16 -16.53 -24.21
CA ILE A 41 15.63 -15.17 -24.01
C ILE A 41 14.41 -15.21 -23.08
N VAL A 42 13.49 -16.16 -23.27
CA VAL A 42 12.33 -16.38 -22.39
C VAL A 42 12.79 -16.83 -20.99
N GLY A 43 13.79 -17.70 -20.90
CA GLY A 43 14.39 -18.12 -19.64
C GLY A 43 14.95 -16.95 -18.83
N ASP A 44 15.74 -16.09 -19.47
CA ASP A 44 16.37 -14.92 -18.85
C ASP A 44 15.29 -13.90 -18.39
N VAL A 45 14.28 -13.59 -19.23
CA VAL A 45 13.17 -12.70 -18.83
C VAL A 45 12.35 -13.25 -17.65
N VAL A 46 12.05 -14.56 -17.63
CA VAL A 46 11.34 -15.19 -16.50
C VAL A 46 12.20 -15.21 -15.24
N HIS A 47 13.52 -15.36 -15.38
CA HIS A 47 14.46 -15.27 -14.28
C HIS A 47 14.48 -13.87 -13.66
N ASP A 48 14.63 -12.83 -14.48
CA ASP A 48 14.70 -11.44 -14.04
C ASP A 48 13.38 -10.97 -13.41
N LEU A 49 12.24 -11.32 -14.00
CA LEU A 49 10.92 -11.07 -13.39
C LEU A 49 10.76 -11.80 -12.05
N SER A 50 11.29 -13.01 -11.90
CA SER A 50 11.28 -13.74 -10.62
C SER A 50 12.23 -13.13 -9.59
N ALA A 51 13.39 -12.62 -10.01
CA ALA A 51 14.35 -11.93 -9.15
C ALA A 51 13.76 -10.61 -8.63
N THR A 52 13.18 -9.79 -9.51
CA THR A 52 12.49 -8.54 -9.17
C THR A 52 11.28 -8.80 -8.26
N ALA A 53 10.44 -9.80 -8.55
CA ALA A 53 9.32 -10.15 -7.69
C ALA A 53 9.75 -10.61 -6.27
N LYS A 54 10.91 -11.26 -6.14
CA LYS A 54 11.50 -11.61 -4.85
C LYS A 54 12.09 -10.40 -4.12
N ALA A 55 12.69 -9.46 -4.84
CA ALA A 55 13.18 -8.20 -4.26
C ALA A 55 12.03 -7.35 -3.72
N GLU A 56 10.94 -7.21 -4.48
CA GLU A 56 9.69 -6.57 -4.06
C GLU A 56 9.06 -7.25 -2.83
N LEU A 57 9.00 -8.59 -2.81
CA LEU A 57 8.52 -9.34 -1.65
C LEU A 57 9.37 -9.08 -0.41
N ALA A 58 10.70 -9.07 -0.53
CA ALA A 58 11.61 -8.76 0.58
C ALA A 58 11.44 -7.31 1.08
N LEU A 59 11.11 -6.37 0.18
CA LEU A 59 10.85 -4.96 0.52
C LEU A 59 9.47 -4.80 1.21
N LEU A 60 8.45 -5.55 0.76
CA LEU A 60 7.16 -5.67 1.46
C LEU A 60 7.31 -6.32 2.84
N GLU A 61 8.18 -7.31 2.99
CA GLU A 61 8.42 -8.01 4.26
C GLU A 61 9.12 -7.09 5.25
N ALA A 62 10.17 -6.36 4.83
CA ALA A 62 10.83 -5.34 5.64
C ALA A 62 9.91 -4.16 6.02
N ARG A 63 9.07 -3.69 5.08
CA ARG A 63 8.03 -2.68 5.40
C ARG A 63 6.92 -3.26 6.29
N GLY A 64 6.62 -4.55 6.18
CA GLY A 64 5.68 -5.27 7.03
C GLY A 64 6.16 -5.36 8.48
N GLU A 65 7.43 -5.66 8.70
CA GLU A 65 8.07 -5.72 10.02
C GLU A 65 8.04 -4.35 10.74
N LEU A 66 8.27 -3.26 9.99
CA LEU A 66 8.12 -1.88 10.47
C LEU A 66 6.64 -1.51 10.70
N ALA A 67 5.74 -1.90 9.81
CA ALA A 67 4.31 -1.63 9.95
C ALA A 67 3.72 -2.34 11.18
N LEU A 68 4.12 -3.57 11.48
CA LEU A 68 3.65 -4.37 12.62
C LEU A 68 3.83 -3.65 13.97
N HIS A 69 4.90 -2.85 14.13
CA HIS A 69 5.16 -2.11 15.36
C HIS A 69 4.15 -0.98 15.61
N GLY A 70 3.72 -0.24 14.57
CA GLY A 70 2.67 0.79 14.69
C GLY A 70 1.24 0.26 14.55
N VAL A 71 1.06 -0.79 13.75
CA VAL A 71 -0.23 -1.45 13.50
C VAL A 71 -0.68 -2.24 14.73
N SER A 72 0.20 -2.86 15.52
CA SER A 72 -0.20 -3.62 16.71
C SER A 72 -1.05 -2.81 17.70
N TRP A 73 -0.68 -1.55 17.96
CA TRP A 73 -1.43 -0.66 18.86
C TRP A 73 -2.81 -0.28 18.29
N THR A 74 -2.87 0.11 17.02
CA THR A 74 -4.12 0.53 16.37
C THR A 74 -5.05 -0.66 16.06
N ALA A 75 -4.50 -1.82 15.73
CA ALA A 75 -5.23 -3.08 15.60
C ALA A 75 -5.80 -3.56 16.95
N GLY A 76 -5.08 -3.33 18.06
CA GLY A 76 -5.61 -3.57 19.41
C GLY A 76 -6.90 -2.79 19.68
N TRP A 77 -6.90 -1.48 19.42
CA TRP A 77 -8.10 -0.65 19.52
C TRP A 77 -9.20 -1.06 18.52
N GLY A 78 -8.84 -1.48 17.32
CA GLY A 78 -9.77 -2.04 16.34
C GLY A 78 -10.49 -3.30 16.84
N ALA A 79 -9.77 -4.23 17.49
CA ALA A 79 -10.34 -5.43 18.09
C ALA A 79 -11.29 -5.12 19.26
N VAL A 80 -10.96 -4.15 20.11
CA VAL A 80 -11.84 -3.67 21.20
C VAL A 80 -13.10 -3.02 20.64
N ALA A 81 -12.98 -2.17 19.62
CA ALA A 81 -14.11 -1.53 18.94
C ALA A 81 -15.03 -2.56 18.26
N ALA A 82 -14.47 -3.56 17.56
CA ALA A 82 -15.23 -4.64 16.95
C ALA A 82 -15.97 -5.50 18.01
N SER A 83 -15.30 -5.82 19.12
CA SER A 83 -15.88 -6.63 20.21
C SER A 83 -17.04 -5.90 20.89
N THR A 84 -16.86 -4.61 21.21
CA THR A 84 -17.90 -3.76 21.80
C THR A 84 -19.06 -3.51 20.83
N ALA A 85 -18.80 -3.33 19.54
CA ALA A 85 -19.85 -3.26 18.51
C ALA A 85 -20.66 -4.58 18.41
N GLY A 86 -20.00 -5.73 18.53
CA GLY A 86 -20.67 -7.04 18.58
C GLY A 86 -21.60 -7.18 19.79
N ILE A 87 -21.14 -6.78 20.98
CA ILE A 87 -21.96 -6.77 22.20
C ILE A 87 -23.13 -5.78 22.06
N ALA A 88 -22.91 -4.60 21.48
CA ALA A 88 -23.96 -3.61 21.24
C ALA A 88 -25.02 -4.12 20.26
N MET A 89 -24.63 -4.82 19.19
CA MET A 89 -25.59 -5.47 18.28
C MET A 89 -26.38 -6.59 18.97
N LEU A 90 -25.76 -7.36 19.86
CA LEU A 90 -26.46 -8.39 20.63
C LEU A 90 -27.49 -7.78 21.59
N ALA A 91 -27.12 -6.70 22.29
CA ALA A 91 -28.03 -5.95 23.16
C ALA A 91 -29.21 -5.33 22.38
N LEU A 92 -28.92 -4.74 21.21
CA LEU A 92 -29.94 -4.19 20.30
C LEU A 92 -30.86 -5.29 19.75
N ALA A 93 -30.33 -6.48 19.45
CA ALA A 93 -31.13 -7.62 19.03
C ALA A 93 -32.11 -8.05 20.14
N PHE A 94 -31.65 -8.24 21.37
CA PHE A 94 -32.52 -8.60 22.49
C PHE A 94 -33.58 -7.53 22.77
N GLY A 95 -33.21 -6.25 22.76
CA GLY A 95 -34.16 -5.15 22.92
C GLY A 95 -35.24 -5.12 21.85
N ALA A 96 -34.86 -5.27 20.58
CA ALA A 96 -35.79 -5.31 19.45
C ALA A 96 -36.71 -6.55 19.50
N ILE A 97 -36.18 -7.72 19.87
CA ILE A 97 -36.97 -8.94 20.06
C ILE A 97 -38.01 -8.76 21.17
N LEU A 98 -37.63 -8.21 22.33
CA LEU A 98 -38.54 -7.99 23.47
C LEU A 98 -39.72 -7.05 23.11
N VAL A 99 -39.48 -6.00 22.33
CA VAL A 99 -40.52 -5.08 21.84
C VAL A 99 -41.46 -5.77 20.82
N LEU A 100 -40.93 -6.67 19.99
CA LEU A 100 -41.63 -7.24 18.85
C LEU A 100 -42.36 -8.57 19.16
N ILE A 101 -41.94 -9.30 20.20
CA ILE A 101 -42.61 -10.51 20.74
C ILE A 101 -44.13 -10.34 20.88
N PRO A 102 -44.68 -9.30 21.55
CA PRO A 102 -46.13 -9.18 21.75
C PRO A 102 -46.93 -8.89 20.47
N HIS A 103 -46.28 -8.53 19.36
CA HIS A 103 -46.94 -8.21 18.10
C HIS A 103 -46.92 -9.37 17.09
N LEU A 104 -45.80 -10.08 17.00
CA LEU A 104 -45.54 -11.06 15.92
C LEU A 104 -45.10 -12.45 16.42
N GLY A 105 -44.99 -12.63 17.74
CA GLY A 105 -44.49 -13.85 18.37
C GLY A 105 -42.95 -14.01 18.26
N PRO A 106 -42.35 -14.90 19.07
CA PRO A 106 -40.89 -14.93 19.24
C PRO A 106 -40.10 -15.29 17.97
N LEU A 107 -40.57 -16.28 17.19
CA LEU A 107 -39.86 -16.76 16.00
C LEU A 107 -39.87 -15.76 14.83
N LEU A 108 -40.97 -15.03 14.64
CA LEU A 108 -41.03 -14.02 13.57
C LEU A 108 -40.25 -12.77 13.97
N ALA A 109 -40.28 -12.40 15.25
CA ALA A 109 -39.50 -11.29 15.77
C ALA A 109 -37.99 -11.49 15.58
N THR A 110 -37.44 -12.65 15.93
CA THR A 110 -36.02 -12.95 15.73
C THR A 110 -35.62 -12.94 14.25
N LEU A 111 -36.44 -13.51 13.37
CA LEU A 111 -36.19 -13.55 11.93
C LEU A 111 -36.09 -12.14 11.33
N ILE A 112 -37.03 -11.24 11.67
CA ILE A 112 -37.04 -9.85 11.21
C ILE A 112 -35.81 -9.10 11.72
N VAL A 113 -35.52 -9.19 13.02
CA VAL A 113 -34.37 -8.50 13.64
C VAL A 113 -33.04 -8.96 13.04
N VAL A 114 -32.85 -10.27 12.86
CA VAL A 114 -31.66 -10.82 12.20
C VAL A 114 -31.56 -10.36 10.75
N GLY A 115 -32.67 -10.36 9.99
CA GLY A 115 -32.69 -9.86 8.61
C GLY A 115 -32.27 -8.39 8.50
N VAL A 116 -32.77 -7.52 9.38
CA VAL A 116 -32.39 -6.10 9.43
C VAL A 116 -30.91 -5.93 9.82
N LEU A 117 -30.43 -6.66 10.83
CA LEU A 117 -29.02 -6.61 11.24
C LEU A 117 -28.07 -7.08 10.13
N LEU A 118 -28.42 -8.15 9.41
CA LEU A 118 -27.67 -8.63 8.25
C LEU A 118 -27.66 -7.61 7.10
N ALA A 119 -28.78 -6.94 6.84
CA ALA A 119 -28.84 -5.87 5.83
C ALA A 119 -27.93 -4.69 6.19
N ILE A 120 -27.94 -4.27 7.46
CA ILE A 120 -27.05 -3.20 7.97
C ILE A 120 -25.58 -3.63 7.90
N ALA A 121 -25.26 -4.86 8.32
CA ALA A 121 -23.89 -5.39 8.28
C ALA A 121 -23.38 -5.52 6.84
N ALA A 122 -24.21 -6.01 5.91
CA ALA A 122 -23.88 -6.10 4.49
C ALA A 122 -23.67 -4.71 3.88
N PHE A 123 -24.51 -3.72 4.21
CA PHE A 123 -24.35 -2.35 3.75
C PHE A 123 -23.08 -1.69 4.29
N ALA A 124 -22.78 -1.87 5.59
CA ALA A 124 -21.55 -1.37 6.21
C ALA A 124 -20.29 -2.01 5.61
N GLY A 125 -20.31 -3.34 5.42
CA GLY A 125 -19.22 -4.08 4.77
C GLY A 125 -19.02 -3.65 3.31
N TRP A 126 -20.10 -3.45 2.56
CA TRP A 126 -20.03 -2.94 1.18
C TRP A 126 -19.48 -1.52 1.14
N ARG A 127 -19.96 -0.61 2.01
CA ARG A 127 -19.43 0.76 2.18
C ARG A 127 -17.93 0.78 2.44
N ALA A 128 -17.44 -0.08 3.34
CA ALA A 128 -16.01 -0.21 3.62
C ALA A 128 -15.23 -0.74 2.41
N ARG A 129 -15.80 -1.70 1.67
CA ARG A 129 -15.18 -2.29 0.46
C ARG A 129 -15.08 -1.31 -0.70
N VAL A 130 -16.06 -0.41 -0.86
CA VAL A 130 -16.04 0.67 -1.86
C VAL A 130 -14.92 1.67 -1.55
N ALA A 131 -14.81 2.11 -0.28
CA ALA A 131 -13.73 3.03 0.14
C ALA A 131 -12.33 2.44 -0.09
N TYR A 132 -12.13 1.14 0.19
CA TYR A 132 -10.90 0.43 -0.16
C TYR A 132 -10.66 0.31 -1.67
N GLY A 133 -11.73 0.24 -2.46
CA GLY A 133 -11.68 0.21 -3.92
C GLY A 133 -11.06 1.49 -4.50
N ASP A 134 -11.56 2.66 -4.09
CA ASP A 134 -11.08 3.96 -4.56
C ASP A 134 -9.59 4.13 -4.29
N ILE A 135 -9.13 3.90 -3.06
CA ILE A 135 -7.70 4.01 -2.68
C ILE A 135 -6.83 3.12 -3.56
N ARG A 136 -7.25 1.86 -3.79
CA ARG A 136 -6.52 0.93 -4.66
C ARG A 136 -6.51 1.37 -6.13
N THR A 137 -7.59 2.00 -6.62
CA THR A 137 -7.64 2.52 -8.00
C THR A 137 -6.87 3.81 -8.19
N ALA A 138 -6.79 4.67 -7.16
CA ALA A 138 -5.95 5.86 -7.16
C ALA A 138 -4.47 5.46 -7.21
N LEU A 139 -4.03 4.59 -6.29
CA LEU A 139 -2.66 4.05 -6.27
C LEU A 139 -2.29 3.35 -7.58
N ARG A 140 -3.20 2.57 -8.17
CA ARG A 140 -2.99 1.95 -9.48
C ARG A 140 -2.85 2.96 -10.62
N ARG A 141 -3.55 4.11 -10.56
CA ARG A 141 -3.42 5.16 -11.58
C ARG A 141 -2.09 5.89 -11.47
N ASP A 142 -1.67 6.21 -10.25
CA ASP A 142 -0.36 6.81 -9.95
C ASP A 142 0.75 5.97 -10.59
N LEU A 143 0.80 4.68 -10.24
CA LEU A 143 1.80 3.73 -10.73
C LEU A 143 1.81 3.56 -12.26
N ILE A 144 0.65 3.66 -12.93
CA ILE A 144 0.56 3.52 -14.39
C ILE A 144 0.93 4.83 -15.12
N ASN A 145 0.68 5.98 -14.52
CA ASN A 145 1.05 7.26 -15.11
C ASN A 145 2.56 7.51 -14.99
N GLU A 146 3.18 7.11 -13.88
CA GLU A 146 4.62 7.27 -13.66
C GLU A 146 5.46 6.37 -14.58
N GLU A 147 4.91 5.22 -15.02
CA GLU A 147 5.51 4.29 -15.99
C GLU A 147 5.34 4.74 -17.46
N ALA A 148 4.70 5.89 -17.73
CA ALA A 148 4.36 6.37 -19.07
C ALA A 148 5.00 7.71 -19.48
N ASP A 149 5.77 8.34 -18.58
CA ASP A 149 6.46 9.62 -18.79
C ASP A 149 7.99 9.46 -19.00
N ASP A 150 8.50 8.21 -18.99
CA ASP A 150 9.88 7.77 -19.35
C ASP A 150 9.91 7.09 -20.74
#